data_AF-A0A8X6V6F1-F1
#
_entry.id   AF-A0A8X6V6F1-F1
#
_cell.length_a   1.000
_cell.length_b   1.000
_cell.length_c   1.000
_cell.angle_alpha   90.00
_cell.angle_beta   90.00
_cell.angle_gamma   90.00
#
_symmetry.space_group_name_H-M   'P 1'
#
loop_
_entity.id
_entity.type
_entity.pdbx_description
1 polymer ?
#
loop_
_entity_poly.entity_id
_entity_poly.type
_entity_poly.pdbx_seq_one_letter_code
_entity_poly.pdbx_strand_id
1 'polypeptide(L)'
;MEFLKNRKDFFKDLRLDIALNEMLCDARELTDEIDITANFELTQPRHRVRRRNIHFDYEERDDPIEDTTLKYKAEFYFFTLDKAINAVESRFDLISTHSNYFQLLCNICDLKDTLQNDELKYCKDLKAVLTDGNSSDINALELADEIVEV
;
A
#
# COMPACT_ATOMS: atom_id res chain seq x y z
N MET A 1 12.72 -7.61 -0.96
CA MET A 1 11.97 -6.51 -1.63
C MET A 1 11.06 -7.00 -2.74
N GLU A 2 11.47 -7.96 -3.56
CA GLU A 2 10.66 -8.49 -4.67
C GLU A 2 9.28 -9.00 -4.25
N PHE A 3 9.19 -9.75 -3.14
CA PHE A 3 7.90 -10.24 -2.63
C PHE A 3 6.88 -9.12 -2.38
N LEU A 4 7.32 -8.00 -1.80
CA LEU A 4 6.41 -6.88 -1.50
C LEU A 4 6.01 -6.13 -2.76
N LYS A 5 6.92 -6.00 -3.73
CA LYS A 5 6.63 -5.45 -5.06
C LYS A 5 5.60 -6.30 -5.79
N ASN A 6 5.77 -7.61 -5.79
CA ASN A 6 4.80 -8.54 -6.38
C ASN A 6 3.41 -8.44 -5.74
N ARG A 7 3.34 -8.20 -4.42
CA ARG A 7 2.06 -8.00 -3.71
C ARG A 7 1.39 -6.68 -4.10
N LYS A 8 2.17 -5.62 -4.30
CA LYS A 8 1.67 -4.34 -4.80
C LYS A 8 1.07 -4.50 -6.20
N ASP A 9 1.80 -5.14 -7.11
CA ASP A 9 1.35 -5.33 -8.49
C ASP A 9 0.08 -6.19 -8.55
N PHE A 10 0.03 -7.28 -7.75
CA PHE A 10 -1.16 -8.11 -7.59
C PHE A 10 -2.44 -7.31 -7.24
N PHE A 11 -2.37 -6.37 -6.28
CA PHE A 11 -3.54 -5.57 -5.94
C PHE A 11 -3.93 -4.55 -7.02
N LYS A 12 -2.95 -4.08 -7.82
CA LYS A 12 -3.22 -3.20 -8.96
C LYS A 12 -3.91 -3.96 -10.09
N ASP A 13 -3.49 -5.20 -10.34
CA ASP A 13 -4.12 -6.06 -11.34
C ASP A 13 -5.55 -6.43 -10.91
N LEU A 14 -5.78 -6.72 -9.63
CA LEU A 14 -7.14 -6.92 -9.08
C LEU A 14 -8.04 -5.69 -9.22
N ARG A 15 -7.46 -4.49 -9.29
CA ARG A 15 -8.22 -3.23 -9.47
C ARG A 15 -8.71 -3.03 -10.90
N LEU A 16 -8.38 -3.93 -11.83
CA LEU A 16 -8.90 -3.85 -13.20
C LEU A 16 -10.33 -4.36 -13.30
N ASP A 17 -11.10 -3.79 -14.22
CA ASP A 17 -12.46 -4.23 -14.53
C ASP A 17 -12.52 -5.70 -14.98
N ILE A 18 -11.47 -6.17 -15.64
CA ILE A 18 -11.33 -7.57 -16.08
C ILE A 18 -11.35 -8.50 -14.86
N ALA A 19 -10.54 -8.21 -13.84
CA ALA A 19 -10.45 -9.01 -12.62
C ALA A 19 -11.77 -9.02 -11.84
N LEU A 20 -12.49 -7.88 -11.81
CA LEU A 20 -13.83 -7.83 -11.23
C LEU A 20 -14.80 -8.75 -11.99
N ASN A 21 -14.79 -8.72 -13.32
CA ASN A 21 -15.67 -9.56 -14.11
C ASN A 21 -15.38 -11.05 -13.92
N GLU A 22 -14.10 -11.44 -13.85
CA GLU A 22 -13.67 -12.80 -13.53
C GLU A 22 -14.20 -13.23 -12.16
N MET A 23 -14.02 -12.40 -11.13
CA MET A 23 -14.54 -12.65 -9.79
C MET A 23 -16.07 -12.82 -9.77
N LEU A 24 -16.80 -12.03 -10.56
CA LEU A 24 -18.25 -12.14 -10.67
C LEU A 24 -18.69 -13.41 -11.43
N CYS A 25 -17.90 -13.89 -12.39
CA CYS A 25 -18.14 -15.18 -13.04
C CYS A 25 -17.95 -16.32 -12.04
N ASP A 26 -16.82 -16.35 -11.32
CA ASP A 26 -16.55 -17.36 -10.29
C ASP A 26 -17.64 -17.39 -9.21
N ALA A 27 -18.07 -16.20 -8.76
CA ALA A 27 -19.15 -16.08 -7.78
C ALA A 27 -20.48 -16.63 -8.31
N ARG A 28 -20.78 -16.43 -9.60
CA ARG A 28 -21.99 -16.99 -10.24
C ARG A 28 -21.94 -18.50 -10.33
N GLU A 29 -20.80 -19.06 -10.73
CA GLU A 29 -20.60 -20.51 -10.78
C GLU A 29 -20.82 -21.14 -9.39
N LEU A 30 -20.26 -20.54 -8.34
CA LEU A 30 -20.48 -20.98 -6.96
C LEU A 30 -21.94 -20.89 -6.51
N THR A 31 -22.66 -19.83 -6.90
CA THR A 31 -24.09 -19.72 -6.55
C THR A 31 -24.95 -20.74 -7.30
N ASP A 32 -24.61 -21.05 -8.55
CA ASP A 32 -25.28 -22.07 -9.34
C ASP A 32 -25.05 -23.46 -8.74
N GLU A 33 -23.85 -23.76 -8.22
CA GLU A 33 -23.56 -25.01 -7.51
C GLU A 33 -24.38 -25.20 -6.23
N ILE A 34 -24.72 -24.11 -5.54
CA ILE A 34 -25.47 -24.12 -4.27
C ILE A 34 -26.98 -23.89 -4.50
N ASP A 35 -27.40 -23.77 -5.77
CA ASP A 35 -28.79 -23.51 -6.18
C ASP A 35 -29.37 -22.21 -5.57
N ILE A 36 -28.49 -21.19 -5.48
CA ILE A 36 -28.82 -19.83 -5.01
C ILE A 36 -28.83 -18.89 -6.20
N THR A 37 -29.78 -17.95 -6.25
CA THR A 37 -29.82 -16.97 -7.34
C THR A 37 -28.75 -15.88 -7.16
N ALA A 38 -27.89 -15.72 -8.18
CA ALA A 38 -26.78 -14.77 -8.20
C ALA A 38 -27.23 -13.30 -8.38
N ASN A 39 -27.78 -12.70 -7.33
CA ASN A 39 -28.41 -11.38 -7.39
C ASN A 39 -27.81 -10.40 -6.37
N PHE A 40 -27.52 -9.18 -6.80
CA PHE A 40 -27.28 -8.07 -5.87
C PHE A 40 -28.60 -7.58 -5.30
N GLU A 41 -29.00 -8.14 -4.15
CA GLU A 41 -30.22 -7.73 -3.46
C GLU A 41 -30.12 -6.29 -2.94
N LEU A 42 -31.20 -5.53 -3.12
CA LEU A 42 -31.42 -4.26 -2.44
C LEU A 42 -31.83 -4.54 -0.98
N THR A 43 -30.86 -4.93 -0.15
CA THR A 43 -31.09 -5.31 1.26
C THR A 43 -31.50 -4.14 2.16
N GLN A 44 -31.41 -2.90 1.69
CA GLN A 44 -31.89 -1.72 2.43
C GLN A 44 -32.98 -0.98 1.64
N PRO A 45 -34.07 -0.54 2.30
CA PRO A 45 -34.96 0.45 1.67
C PRO A 45 -34.09 1.64 1.28
N ARG A 46 -34.30 2.19 0.08
CA ARG A 46 -33.58 3.38 -0.42
C ARG A 46 -33.59 4.43 0.69
N HIS A 47 -32.53 4.50 1.51
CA HIS A 47 -32.39 5.57 2.50
C HIS A 47 -32.49 6.83 1.68
N ARG A 48 -33.50 7.66 1.95
CA ARG A 48 -33.78 8.85 1.14
C ARG A 48 -32.49 9.66 1.10
N VAL A 49 -31.78 9.59 -0.02
CA VAL A 49 -30.46 10.22 -0.12
C VAL A 49 -30.70 11.70 0.03
N ARG A 50 -30.08 12.28 1.05
CA ARG A 50 -30.23 13.69 1.36
C ARG A 50 -29.59 14.46 0.22
N ARG A 51 -30.42 14.99 -0.67
CA ARG A 51 -29.96 15.89 -1.73
C ARG A 51 -29.28 17.08 -1.07
N ARG A 52 -28.05 17.37 -1.48
CA ARG A 52 -27.42 18.65 -1.16
C ARG A 52 -28.08 19.74 -2.00
N ASN A 53 -28.33 20.88 -1.37
CA ASN A 53 -28.76 22.06 -2.12
C ASN A 53 -27.59 22.53 -2.97
N ILE A 54 -27.85 22.64 -4.27
CA ILE A 54 -26.94 23.17 -5.26
C ILE A 54 -27.17 24.69 -5.29
N HIS A 55 -26.10 25.48 -5.20
CA HIS A 55 -26.22 26.94 -5.14
C HIS A 55 -25.96 27.59 -6.51
N PHE A 56 -25.36 26.85 -7.44
CA PHE A 56 -25.00 27.33 -8.76
C PHE A 56 -25.36 26.33 -9.86
N ASP A 57 -25.79 26.84 -11.01
CA ASP A 57 -26.29 26.01 -12.12
C ASP A 57 -25.20 25.19 -12.84
N TYR A 58 -23.92 25.42 -12.52
CA TYR A 58 -22.78 24.65 -13.05
C TYR A 58 -22.35 23.50 -12.14
N GLU A 59 -22.89 23.39 -10.92
CA GLU A 59 -22.59 22.29 -10.01
C GLU A 59 -23.40 21.05 -10.43
N GLU A 60 -22.71 19.94 -10.70
CA GLU A 60 -23.37 18.65 -10.91
C GLU A 60 -23.97 18.13 -9.60
N ARG A 61 -25.06 17.37 -9.69
CA ARG A 61 -25.65 16.75 -8.50
C ARG A 61 -24.82 15.54 -8.10
N ASP A 62 -24.50 15.44 -6.81
CA ASP A 62 -24.09 14.17 -6.19
C ASP A 62 -25.30 13.22 -6.12
N ASP A 63 -25.70 12.67 -7.27
CA ASP A 63 -26.76 11.67 -7.34
C ASP A 63 -26.21 10.30 -6.91
N PRO A 64 -26.95 9.53 -6.09
CA PRO A 64 -26.53 8.22 -5.65
C PRO A 64 -26.51 7.22 -6.81
N ILE A 65 -25.55 6.29 -6.78
CA ILE A 65 -25.48 5.19 -7.75
C ILE A 65 -26.71 4.28 -7.53
N GLU A 66 -27.64 4.29 -8.48
CA GLU A 66 -28.85 3.46 -8.41
C GLU A 66 -28.61 2.00 -8.78
N ASP A 67 -27.66 1.73 -9.67
CA ASP A 67 -27.28 0.36 -10.07
C ASP A 67 -26.52 -0.33 -8.93
N THR A 68 -27.09 -1.42 -8.41
CA THR A 68 -26.52 -2.20 -7.31
C THR A 68 -25.16 -2.79 -7.66
N THR A 69 -24.92 -3.14 -8.92
CA THR A 69 -23.65 -3.69 -9.39
C THR A 69 -22.58 -2.62 -9.44
N LEU A 70 -22.90 -1.45 -10.00
CA LEU A 70 -21.98 -0.31 -9.99
C LEU A 70 -21.71 0.18 -8.57
N LYS A 71 -22.72 0.12 -7.70
CA LYS A 71 -22.58 0.46 -6.28
C LYS A 71 -21.63 -0.51 -5.57
N TYR A 72 -21.79 -1.82 -5.76
CA TYR A 72 -20.85 -2.83 -5.25
C TYR A 72 -19.43 -2.59 -5.77
N LYS A 73 -19.29 -2.33 -7.07
CA LYS A 73 -18.00 -2.02 -7.72
C LYS A 73 -17.32 -0.81 -7.07
N ALA A 74 -18.01 0.31 -6.95
CA ALA A 74 -17.43 1.57 -6.47
C ALA A 74 -17.25 1.59 -4.95
N GLU A 75 -18.31 1.27 -4.19
CA GLU A 75 -18.36 1.47 -2.74
C GLU A 75 -17.72 0.33 -1.94
N PHE A 76 -17.65 -0.88 -2.51
CA PHE A 76 -17.07 -2.03 -1.82
C PHE A 76 -15.80 -2.52 -2.50
N TYR A 77 -15.88 -2.98 -3.75
CA TYR A 77 -14.78 -3.68 -4.41
C TYR A 77 -13.56 -2.76 -4.60
N PHE A 78 -13.72 -1.66 -5.34
CA PHE A 78 -12.65 -0.70 -5.57
C PHE A 78 -12.25 0.07 -4.32
N PHE A 79 -13.21 0.41 -3.47
CA PHE A 79 -12.90 1.04 -2.19
C PHE A 79 -11.98 0.17 -1.32
N THR A 80 -12.29 -1.12 -1.18
CA THR A 80 -11.48 -2.04 -0.38
C THR A 80 -10.09 -2.23 -0.99
N LEU A 81 -10.01 -2.40 -2.31
CA LEU A 81 -8.74 -2.53 -3.02
C LEU A 81 -7.89 -1.26 -2.91
N ASP A 82 -8.48 -0.07 -3.02
CA ASP A 82 -7.76 1.19 -2.81
C ASP A 82 -7.15 1.28 -1.42
N LYS A 83 -7.91 0.88 -0.39
CA LYS A 83 -7.38 0.85 0.98
C LYS A 83 -6.23 -0.14 1.11
N ALA A 84 -6.35 -1.33 0.51
CA ALA A 84 -5.29 -2.33 0.51
C ALA A 84 -4.03 -1.84 -0.22
N ILE A 85 -4.18 -1.27 -1.42
CA ILE A 85 -3.07 -0.71 -2.22
C ILE A 85 -2.35 0.37 -1.42
N ASN A 86 -3.09 1.35 -0.89
CA ASN A 86 -2.51 2.45 -0.11
C ASN A 86 -1.76 1.94 1.13
N ALA A 87 -2.32 0.94 1.82
CA ALA A 87 -1.68 0.33 2.99
C ALA A 87 -0.39 -0.42 2.62
N VAL A 88 -0.38 -1.15 1.50
CA VAL A 88 0.79 -1.88 1.01
C VAL A 88 1.86 -0.90 0.50
N GLU A 89 1.49 0.13 -0.26
CA GLU A 89 2.41 1.14 -0.78
C GLU A 89 3.08 1.90 0.38
N SER A 90 2.30 2.38 1.34
CA SER A 90 2.85 3.09 2.52
C SER A 90 3.84 2.21 3.30
N ARG A 91 3.54 0.92 3.47
CA ARG A 91 4.45 -0.02 4.14
C ARG A 91 5.69 -0.32 3.31
N PHE A 92 5.54 -0.44 1.99
CA PHE A 92 6.67 -0.66 1.10
C PHE A 92 7.64 0.52 1.13
N ASP A 93 7.13 1.75 1.09
CA ASP A 93 7.96 2.96 1.15
C ASP A 93 8.68 3.06 2.49
N LEU A 94 8.00 2.74 3.60
CA LEU A 94 8.60 2.70 4.92
C LEU A 94 9.73 1.66 5.02
N ILE A 95 9.47 0.42 4.60
CA ILE A 95 10.46 -0.66 4.63
C ILE A 95 11.63 -0.37 3.68
N SER A 96 11.36 0.20 2.50
CA SER A 96 12.40 0.59 1.55
C SER A 96 13.32 1.65 2.14
N THR A 97 12.72 2.69 2.73
CA THR A 97 13.44 3.78 3.38
C THR A 97 14.28 3.25 4.55
N HIS A 98 13.68 2.43 5.41
CA HIS A 98 14.39 1.83 6.54
C HIS A 98 15.52 0.90 6.07
N SER A 99 15.26 0.07 5.05
CA SER A 99 16.30 -0.76 4.47
C SER A 99 17.44 0.09 3.95
N ASN A 100 17.19 1.15 3.20
CA ASN A 100 18.27 1.98 2.63
C ASN A 100 19.22 2.57 3.70
N TYR A 101 18.69 2.99 4.85
CA TYR A 101 19.51 3.54 5.93
C TYR A 101 20.19 2.47 6.80
N PHE A 102 19.47 1.39 7.11
CA PHE A 102 19.93 0.38 8.07
C PHE A 102 20.49 -0.90 7.42
N GLN A 103 20.50 -1.01 6.09
CA GLN A 103 21.01 -2.19 5.38
C GLN A 103 22.48 -2.47 5.69
N LEU A 104 23.26 -1.44 6.05
CA LEU A 104 24.61 -1.57 6.59
C LEU A 104 24.64 -2.57 7.76
N LEU A 105 23.68 -2.46 8.69
CA LEU A 105 23.62 -3.32 9.88
C LEU A 105 23.19 -4.75 9.57
N CYS A 106 22.48 -4.97 8.46
CA CYS A 106 22.01 -6.30 8.07
C CYS A 106 23.13 -7.17 7.45
N ASN A 107 24.14 -6.54 6.85
CA ASN A 107 25.19 -7.23 6.10
C ASN A 107 26.59 -6.96 6.68
N ILE A 108 26.71 -6.70 7.99
CA ILE A 108 27.97 -6.34 8.66
C ILE A 108 29.10 -7.33 8.33
N CYS A 109 28.79 -8.64 8.27
CA CYS A 109 29.77 -9.67 7.94
C CYS A 109 30.28 -9.59 6.49
N ASP A 110 29.42 -9.23 5.53
CA ASP A 110 29.81 -9.05 4.12
C ASP A 110 30.55 -7.71 3.91
N LEU A 111 30.29 -6.74 4.80
CA LEU A 111 30.91 -5.42 4.78
C LEU A 111 32.39 -5.48 5.12
N LYS A 112 32.83 -6.37 6.02
CA LYS A 112 34.24 -6.57 6.39
C LYS A 112 35.18 -6.69 5.18
N ASP A 113 34.74 -7.36 4.12
CA ASP A 113 35.55 -7.63 2.92
C ASP A 113 35.48 -6.52 1.86
N THR A 114 34.50 -5.61 1.95
CA THR A 114 34.26 -4.53 0.97
C THR A 114 34.66 -3.14 1.48
N LEU A 115 35.18 -3.09 2.71
CA LEU A 115 35.39 -1.90 3.54
C LEU A 115 36.69 -1.13 3.19
N GLN A 116 36.78 -0.42 2.06
CA GLN A 116 37.96 0.42 1.82
C GLN A 116 37.72 1.82 1.25
N ASN A 117 36.55 2.20 0.72
CA ASN A 117 36.43 3.53 0.07
C ASN A 117 35.05 4.23 0.09
N ASP A 118 33.93 3.53 0.28
CA ASP A 118 32.58 4.13 0.20
C ASP A 118 31.83 4.20 1.56
N GLU A 119 32.43 3.70 2.66
CA GLU A 119 31.70 3.35 3.89
C GLU A 119 31.42 4.50 4.86
N LEU A 120 32.30 5.49 4.92
CA LEU A 120 32.10 6.64 5.80
C LEU A 120 30.83 7.40 5.41
N LYS A 121 30.43 7.33 4.14
CA LYS A 121 29.17 7.91 3.66
C LYS A 121 27.98 7.22 4.32
N TYR A 122 27.92 5.90 4.33
CA TYR A 122 26.80 5.17 4.94
C TYR A 122 26.72 5.40 6.45
N CYS A 123 27.86 5.41 7.15
CA CYS A 123 27.87 5.73 8.58
C CYS A 123 27.43 7.17 8.87
N LYS A 124 27.80 8.12 8.00
CA LYS A 124 27.35 9.52 8.09
C LYS A 124 25.86 9.68 7.76
N ASP A 125 25.36 8.96 6.77
CA ASP A 125 23.94 8.98 6.39
C ASP A 125 23.09 8.40 7.52
N LEU A 126 23.52 7.28 8.11
CA LEU A 126 22.87 6.70 9.29
C LEU A 126 22.92 7.65 10.49
N LYS A 127 24.06 8.29 10.74
CA LYS A 127 24.18 9.31 11.79
C LYS A 127 23.18 10.44 11.59
N ALA A 128 23.06 10.94 10.36
CA ALA A 128 22.15 12.03 10.03
C ALA A 128 20.69 11.65 10.30
N VAL A 129 20.29 10.41 9.97
CA VAL A 129 18.93 9.89 10.24
C VAL A 129 18.67 9.74 11.75
N LEU A 130 19.69 9.43 12.53
CA LEU A 130 19.63 9.27 13.98
C LEU A 130 20.05 10.55 14.75
N THR A 131 20.00 11.71 14.09
CA THR A 131 20.27 13.00 14.72
C THR A 131 18.97 13.77 14.88
N ASP A 132 18.62 14.12 16.11
CA ASP A 132 17.55 15.08 16.42
C ASP A 132 18.16 16.40 16.90
N GLY A 133 18.10 17.41 16.02
CA GLY A 133 18.72 18.72 16.26
C GLY A 133 20.23 18.63 16.43
N ASN A 134 20.71 18.86 17.65
CA ASN A 134 22.14 18.78 18.01
C ASN A 134 22.51 17.48 18.74
N SER A 135 21.52 16.61 19.02
CA SER A 135 21.73 15.32 19.68
C SER A 135 21.81 14.23 18.63
N SER A 136 22.88 13.45 18.64
CA SER A 136 23.09 12.33 17.72
C SER A 136 23.26 11.07 18.54
N ASP A 137 22.48 10.04 18.22
CA ASP A 137 22.54 8.77 18.96
C ASP A 137 23.82 7.98 18.68
N ILE A 138 24.46 8.25 17.53
CA ILE A 138 25.68 7.55 17.09
C ILE A 138 26.79 8.50 16.65
N ASN A 139 28.03 8.04 16.73
CA ASN A 139 29.18 8.67 16.10
C ASN A 139 29.61 7.86 14.87
N ALA A 140 29.57 8.49 13.70
CA ALA A 140 29.86 7.84 12.42
C ALA A 140 31.31 7.32 12.31
N LEU A 141 32.28 7.92 13.01
CA LEU A 141 33.67 7.45 12.99
C LEU A 141 33.83 6.23 13.89
N GLU A 142 33.31 6.31 15.13
CA GLU A 142 33.34 5.18 16.08
C GLU A 142 32.62 3.96 15.50
N LEU A 143 31.45 4.15 14.88
CA LEU A 143 30.71 3.07 14.23
C LEU A 143 31.50 2.42 13.08
N ALA A 144 32.23 3.22 12.29
CA ALA A 144 33.04 2.67 11.20
C ALA A 144 34.21 1.83 11.74
N ASP A 145 34.87 2.31 12.80
CA ASP A 145 35.95 1.58 13.46
C ASP A 145 35.43 0.26 14.08
N GLU A 146 34.28 0.30 14.76
CA GLU A 146 33.65 -0.91 15.34
C GLU A 146 33.31 -1.96 14.27
N ILE A 147 32.81 -1.55 13.10
CA ILE A 147 32.46 -2.48 12.00
C ILE A 147 33.71 -3.17 11.42
N VAL A 148 34.87 -2.50 11.38
CA VAL A 148 36.15 -3.12 10.94
C VAL A 148 36.63 -4.17 11.94
N GLU A 149 36.37 -3.97 13.23
CA GLU A 149 36.83 -4.83 14.32
C GLU A 149 36.00 -6.11 14.49
N VAL A 150 34.76 -6.16 13.95
CA VAL A 150 33.88 -7.35 13.92
C VAL A 150 34.37 -8.36 12.89
#